data_AF-A0A9X3BNT4-F1
#
_entry.id   AF-A0A9X3BNT4-F1
#
_cell.length_a   1.000
_cell.length_b   1.000
_cell.length_c   1.000
_cell.angle_alpha   90.00
_cell.angle_beta   90.00
_cell.angle_gamma   90.00
#
_symmetry.space_group_name_H-M   'P 1'
#
loop_
_entity.id
_entity.type
_entity.pdbx_description
1 polymer ?
#
loop_
_entity_poly.entity_id
_entity_poly.type
_entity_poly.pdbx_seq_one_letter_code
_entity_poly.pdbx_strand_id
1 'polypeptide(L)'
;ATPSRAYAAAEELVATAEAEARALTEDGNEVETEELRTALGAGGTGKGTAGTMRGAAGALKDLERRQKSRQTRASRDALDRALIDLATYFRDALLVSSGAADVAANHPDMRDKVSAMAAHASPAALLRCIEAVLQCREALATNVKPKFAVDAMVGTIGQALRS
;
A
#
# COMPACT_ATOMS: atom_id res chain seq x y z
N ALA A 1 -9.40 -20.48 -6.21
CA ALA A 1 -9.95 -19.80 -5.02
C ALA A 1 -11.38 -19.37 -5.30
N THR A 2 -12.29 -19.40 -4.32
CA THR A 2 -13.62 -18.80 -4.47
C THR A 2 -13.49 -17.28 -4.57
N PRO A 3 -14.31 -16.58 -5.39
CA PRO A 3 -14.22 -15.13 -5.57
C PRO A 3 -14.25 -14.36 -4.24
N SER A 4 -15.08 -14.79 -3.28
CA SER A 4 -15.19 -14.17 -1.95
C SER A 4 -13.87 -14.15 -1.18
N ARG A 5 -13.07 -15.22 -1.24
CA ARG A 5 -11.77 -15.27 -0.56
C ARG A 5 -10.75 -14.34 -1.18
N ALA A 6 -10.82 -14.12 -2.49
CA ALA A 6 -9.88 -13.25 -3.20
C ALA A 6 -10.15 -11.77 -2.87
N TYR A 7 -11.43 -11.35 -2.83
CA TYR A 7 -11.80 -10.01 -2.39
C TYR A 7 -11.51 -9.77 -0.90
N ALA A 8 -11.70 -10.78 -0.04
CA ALA A 8 -11.30 -10.66 1.36
C ALA A 8 -9.79 -10.43 1.52
N ALA A 9 -8.96 -11.13 0.74
CA ALA A 9 -7.51 -10.91 0.73
C ALA A 9 -7.13 -9.52 0.17
N ALA A 10 -7.88 -8.99 -0.80
CA ALA A 10 -7.71 -7.62 -1.28
C ALA A 10 -7.97 -6.58 -0.18
N GLU A 11 -9.05 -6.77 0.58
CA GLU A 11 -9.39 -5.91 1.72
C GLU A 11 -8.32 -5.98 2.80
N GLU A 12 -7.85 -7.18 3.13
CA GLU A 12 -6.78 -7.41 4.10
C GLU A 12 -5.46 -6.75 3.67
N LEU A 13 -5.11 -6.82 2.38
CA LEU A 13 -3.92 -6.16 1.84
C LEU A 13 -3.97 -4.65 2.04
N VAL A 14 -5.10 -4.02 1.70
CA VAL A 14 -5.28 -2.57 1.89
C VAL A 14 -5.25 -2.20 3.38
N ALA A 15 -5.94 -2.96 4.22
CA ALA A 15 -5.97 -2.74 5.67
C ALA A 15 -4.57 -2.86 6.29
N THR A 16 -3.78 -3.84 5.85
CA THR A 16 -2.41 -4.05 6.32
C THR A 16 -1.50 -2.89 5.92
N ALA A 17 -1.58 -2.42 4.68
CA ALA A 17 -0.80 -1.26 4.22
C ALA A 17 -1.15 0.02 5.01
N GLU A 18 -2.43 0.23 5.34
CA GLU A 18 -2.83 1.34 6.21
C GLU A 18 -2.36 1.17 7.67
N ALA A 19 -2.39 -0.06 8.20
CA ALA A 19 -1.92 -0.34 9.55
C ALA A 19 -0.41 -0.13 9.68
N GLU A 20 0.38 -0.57 8.69
CA GLU A 20 1.82 -0.31 8.63
C GLU A 20 2.10 1.20 8.59
N ALA A 21 1.37 1.95 7.77
CA ALA A 21 1.51 3.41 7.70
C ALA A 21 1.15 4.12 9.01
N ARG A 22 0.14 3.63 9.73
CA ARG A 22 -0.21 4.10 11.09
C ARG A 22 0.95 3.85 12.05
N ALA A 23 1.41 2.60 12.16
CA ALA A 23 2.50 2.21 13.04
C ALA A 23 3.80 2.99 12.80
N LEU A 24 4.09 3.35 11.54
CA LEU A 24 5.29 4.14 11.19
C LEU A 24 5.19 5.62 11.52
N THR A 25 3.99 6.17 11.74
CA THR A 25 3.78 7.62 11.85
C THR A 25 3.18 8.10 13.16
N GLU A 26 2.49 7.24 13.91
CA GLU A 26 1.73 7.60 15.11
C GLU A 26 2.61 8.23 16.21
N ASP A 27 3.64 7.52 16.68
CA ASP A 27 4.54 8.01 17.73
C ASP A 27 5.15 9.38 17.38
N GLY A 28 5.63 9.54 16.15
CA GLY A 28 6.22 10.79 15.69
C GLY A 28 5.20 11.93 15.56
N ASN A 29 3.96 11.61 15.19
CA ASN A 29 2.88 12.60 15.11
C ASN A 29 2.47 13.08 16.50
N GLU A 30 2.42 12.20 17.51
CA GLU A 30 2.14 12.57 18.90
C GLU A 30 3.20 13.53 19.44
N VAL A 31 4.48 13.19 19.26
CA VAL A 31 5.61 14.03 19.67
C VAL A 31 5.56 15.41 18.98
N GLU A 32 5.41 15.47 17.66
CA GLU A 32 5.34 16.76 16.91
C GLU A 32 4.15 17.62 17.38
N THR A 33 3.04 16.97 17.78
CA THR A 33 1.86 17.67 18.29
C THR A 33 2.10 18.28 19.68
N GLU A 34 2.71 17.53 20.60
CA GLU A 34 3.04 18.03 21.94
C GLU A 34 4.10 19.12 21.93
N GLU A 35 5.14 18.97 21.09
CA GLU A 35 6.15 19.99 20.88
C GLU A 35 5.53 21.29 20.34
N LEU A 36 4.62 21.18 19.36
CA LEU A 36 3.92 22.35 18.83
C LEU A 36 3.00 22.99 19.87
N ARG A 37 2.27 22.20 20.67
CA ARG A 37 1.45 22.72 21.78
C ARG A 37 2.30 23.50 22.78
N THR A 38 3.45 22.94 23.17
CA THR A 38 4.40 23.57 24.09
C THR A 38 4.94 24.88 23.52
N ALA A 39 5.38 24.89 22.25
CA ALA A 39 5.87 26.07 21.56
C ALA A 39 4.82 27.20 21.42
N LEU A 40 3.54 26.83 21.32
CA LEU A 40 2.41 27.76 21.25
C LEU A 40 1.96 28.30 22.63
N GLY A 41 2.64 27.88 23.71
CA GLY A 41 2.39 28.38 25.05
C GLY A 41 1.37 27.58 25.86
N ALA A 42 1.07 26.33 25.46
CA ALA A 42 0.35 25.41 26.34
C ALA A 42 1.14 25.25 27.66
N GLY A 43 0.51 25.64 28.78
CA GLY A 43 1.14 25.65 30.11
C GLY A 43 1.63 27.02 30.61
N GLY A 44 1.57 28.08 29.80
CA GLY A 44 1.88 29.44 30.24
C GLY A 44 0.72 30.12 30.99
N THR A 45 0.96 30.73 32.15
CA THR A 45 -0.06 31.36 33.01
C THR A 45 -0.12 32.89 32.93
N GLY A 46 0.61 33.52 32.00
CA GLY A 46 0.77 34.98 31.91
C GLY A 46 -0.39 35.73 31.22
N LYS A 47 -0.57 37.02 31.53
CA LYS A 47 -1.68 37.90 31.10
C LYS A 47 -1.81 38.17 29.58
N GLY A 48 -0.92 37.62 28.75
CA GLY A 48 -0.89 37.75 27.28
C GLY A 48 -1.22 36.47 26.50
N THR A 49 -1.47 35.35 27.19
CA THR A 49 -1.68 34.02 26.57
C THR A 49 -3.01 33.88 25.83
N ALA A 50 -3.99 34.75 26.09
CA ALA A 50 -5.28 34.72 25.40
C ALA A 50 -5.20 35.12 23.91
N GLY A 51 -4.21 35.94 23.52
CA GLY A 51 -3.97 36.35 22.13
C GLY A 51 -3.21 35.31 21.30
N THR A 52 -2.31 34.55 21.92
CA THR A 52 -1.52 33.48 21.29
C THR A 52 -2.38 32.25 20.97
N MET A 53 -3.45 32.00 21.72
CA MET A 53 -4.37 30.87 21.52
C MET A 53 -5.18 30.94 20.21
N ARG A 54 -5.45 32.13 19.64
CA ARG A 54 -6.19 32.24 18.37
C ARG A 54 -5.36 31.83 17.14
N GLY A 55 -4.03 32.02 17.18
CA GLY A 55 -3.11 31.54 16.14
C GLY A 55 -2.76 30.05 16.28
N ALA A 56 -2.86 29.51 17.50
CA ALA A 56 -2.51 28.14 17.82
C ALA A 56 -3.40 27.08 17.12
N ALA A 57 -4.70 27.36 16.98
CA ALA A 57 -5.63 26.44 16.31
C ALA A 57 -5.30 26.24 14.82
N GLY A 58 -4.86 27.31 14.13
CA GLY A 58 -4.45 27.24 12.73
C GLY A 58 -3.19 26.40 12.54
N ALA A 59 -2.17 26.63 13.38
CA ALA A 59 -0.92 25.89 13.33
C ALA A 59 -1.12 24.39 13.62
N LEU A 60 -1.95 24.03 14.60
CA LEU A 60 -2.30 22.63 14.90
C LEU A 60 -3.04 21.97 13.74
N LYS A 61 -3.98 22.67 13.09
CA LYS A 61 -4.70 22.15 11.93
C LYS A 61 -3.80 21.94 10.72
N ASP A 62 -2.86 22.85 10.49
CA ASP A 62 -1.86 22.69 9.43
C ASP A 62 -0.89 21.55 9.71
N LEU A 63 -0.52 21.34 10.98
CA LEU A 63 0.23 20.17 11.40
C LEU A 63 -0.54 18.87 11.13
N GLU A 64 -1.79 18.77 11.56
CA GLU A 64 -2.65 17.61 11.33
C GLU A 64 -2.77 17.30 9.83
N ARG A 65 -2.94 18.33 8.99
CA ARG A 65 -2.98 18.18 7.53
C ARG A 65 -1.67 17.59 6.98
N ARG A 66 -0.51 18.04 7.47
CA ARG A 66 0.80 17.51 7.09
C ARG A 66 0.96 16.06 7.54
N GLN A 67 0.59 15.74 8.78
CA GLN A 67 0.61 14.38 9.34
C GLN A 67 -0.25 13.43 8.51
N LYS A 68 -1.50 13.82 8.21
CA LYS A 68 -2.41 13.05 7.35
C LYS A 68 -1.84 12.84 5.95
N SER A 69 -1.22 13.86 5.35
CA SER A 69 -0.57 13.74 4.05
C SER A 69 0.63 12.78 4.08
N ARG A 70 1.42 12.76 5.16
CA ARG A 70 2.51 11.77 5.35
C ARG A 70 1.95 10.36 5.49
N GLN A 71 0.91 10.17 6.30
CA GLN A 71 0.26 8.88 6.49
C GLN A 71 -0.31 8.32 5.18
N THR A 72 -1.00 9.15 4.39
CA THR A 72 -1.52 8.73 3.08
C THR A 72 -0.39 8.29 2.13
N ARG A 73 0.74 9.00 2.13
CA ARG A 73 1.91 8.60 1.31
C ARG A 73 2.51 7.29 1.80
N ALA A 74 2.75 7.14 3.09
CA ALA A 74 3.27 5.90 3.67
C ALA A 74 2.36 4.69 3.36
N SER A 75 1.04 4.87 3.41
CA SER A 75 0.09 3.81 3.04
C SER A 75 0.14 3.46 1.55
N ARG A 76 0.25 4.46 0.67
CA ARG A 76 0.43 4.23 -0.77
C ARG A 76 1.75 3.52 -1.08
N ASP A 77 2.84 3.91 -0.42
CA ASP A 77 4.15 3.30 -0.62
C ASP A 77 4.17 1.84 -0.12
N ALA A 78 3.49 1.56 1.01
CA ALA A 78 3.32 0.20 1.51
C ALA A 78 2.52 -0.68 0.55
N LEU A 79 1.41 -0.15 0.02
CA LEU A 79 0.61 -0.86 -0.96
C LEU A 79 1.37 -1.08 -2.27
N ASP A 80 2.09 -0.07 -2.77
CA ASP A 80 2.87 -0.19 -4.02
C ASP A 80 3.96 -1.26 -3.91
N ARG A 81 4.66 -1.33 -2.77
CA ARG A 81 5.64 -2.40 -2.50
C ARG A 81 5.00 -3.78 -2.60
N ALA A 82 3.84 -3.99 -1.97
CA ALA A 82 3.15 -5.27 -2.03
C ALA A 82 2.62 -5.60 -3.43
N LEU A 83 2.20 -4.59 -4.20
CA LEU A 83 1.82 -4.78 -5.60
C LEU A 83 3.02 -5.17 -6.46
N ILE A 84 4.17 -4.52 -6.30
CA ILE A 84 5.39 -4.88 -7.03
C ILE A 84 5.81 -6.32 -6.69
N ASP A 85 5.80 -6.69 -5.41
CA ASP A 85 6.09 -8.05 -4.94
C ASP A 85 5.19 -9.11 -5.62
N LEU A 86 3.89 -8.82 -5.70
CA LEU A 86 2.94 -9.67 -6.42
C LEU A 86 3.24 -9.76 -7.94
N ALA A 87 3.57 -8.64 -8.58
CA ALA A 87 3.95 -8.64 -10.00
C ALA A 87 5.24 -9.44 -10.24
N THR A 88 6.23 -9.31 -9.36
CA THR A 88 7.49 -10.05 -9.46
C THR A 88 7.28 -11.55 -9.19
N TYR A 89 6.29 -11.92 -8.38
CA TYR A 89 5.92 -13.33 -8.16
C TYR A 89 5.33 -13.94 -9.45
N PHE A 90 4.41 -13.24 -10.12
CA PHE A 90 3.90 -13.68 -11.42
C PHE A 90 4.99 -13.71 -12.50
N ARG A 91 5.94 -12.76 -12.47
CA ARG A 91 7.10 -12.75 -13.37
C ARG A 91 7.96 -14.00 -13.18
N ASP A 92 8.29 -14.36 -11.94
CA ASP A 92 9.12 -15.55 -11.69
C ASP A 92 8.39 -16.82 -12.16
N ALA A 93 7.06 -16.91 -11.95
CA ALA A 93 6.26 -18.02 -12.48
C ALA A 93 6.25 -18.03 -14.02
N LEU A 94 6.20 -16.86 -14.66
CA LEU A 94 6.25 -16.73 -16.12
C LEU A 94 7.60 -17.21 -16.68
N LEU A 95 8.71 -16.86 -16.02
CA LEU A 95 10.05 -17.31 -16.40
C LEU A 95 10.16 -18.84 -16.32
N VAL A 96 9.69 -19.44 -15.22
CA VAL A 96 9.65 -20.89 -15.05
C VAL A 96 8.77 -21.55 -16.10
N SER A 97 7.57 -21.04 -16.34
CA SER A 97 6.61 -21.57 -17.34
C SER A 97 7.16 -21.48 -18.78
N SER A 98 8.04 -20.51 -19.03
CA SER A 98 8.65 -20.27 -20.35
C SER A 98 10.02 -20.95 -20.53
N GLY A 99 10.48 -21.72 -19.53
CA GLY A 99 11.78 -22.43 -19.58
C GLY A 99 13.02 -21.52 -19.47
N ALA A 100 12.86 -20.26 -19.05
CA ALA A 100 13.93 -19.29 -18.88
C ALA A 100 14.63 -19.44 -17.51
N ALA A 101 15.21 -20.61 -17.26
CA ALA A 101 15.78 -21.00 -15.96
C ALA A 101 17.10 -20.30 -15.61
N ASP A 102 17.72 -19.61 -16.56
CA ASP A 102 18.95 -18.84 -16.42
C ASP A 102 18.73 -17.43 -15.86
N VAL A 103 17.50 -16.94 -15.89
CA VAL A 103 17.14 -15.62 -15.34
C VAL A 103 17.00 -15.72 -13.83
N ALA A 104 17.69 -14.82 -13.11
CA ALA A 104 17.58 -14.74 -11.65
C ALA A 104 16.13 -14.45 -11.21
N ALA A 105 15.63 -15.30 -10.31
CA ALA A 105 14.32 -15.13 -9.67
C ALA A 105 14.37 -14.00 -8.64
N ASN A 106 13.29 -13.23 -8.55
CA ASN A 106 13.13 -12.23 -7.49
C ASN A 106 12.78 -12.86 -6.13
N HIS A 107 12.10 -14.02 -6.13
CA HIS A 107 11.70 -14.76 -4.93
C HIS A 107 12.38 -16.15 -4.86
N PRO A 108 13.70 -16.22 -4.65
CA PRO A 108 14.42 -17.49 -4.59
C PRO A 108 14.03 -18.38 -3.41
N ASP A 109 13.36 -17.83 -2.40
CA ASP A 109 12.80 -18.50 -1.23
C ASP A 109 11.37 -19.05 -1.46
N MET A 110 10.69 -18.61 -2.53
CA MET A 110 9.32 -19.03 -2.86
C MET A 110 9.26 -20.04 -4.02
N ARG A 111 10.37 -20.73 -4.33
CA ARG A 111 10.49 -21.64 -5.49
C ARG A 111 9.31 -22.59 -5.65
N ASP A 112 8.89 -23.28 -4.59
CA ASP A 112 7.79 -24.25 -4.66
C ASP A 112 6.46 -23.60 -5.06
N LYS A 113 6.18 -22.41 -4.52
CA LYS A 113 4.97 -21.64 -4.85
C LYS A 113 5.02 -21.14 -6.30
N VAL A 114 6.17 -20.61 -6.72
CA VAL A 114 6.42 -20.15 -8.09
C VAL A 114 6.24 -21.32 -9.09
N SER A 115 6.82 -22.49 -8.81
CA SER A 115 6.67 -23.68 -9.64
C SER A 115 5.22 -24.17 -9.69
N ALA A 116 4.50 -24.17 -8.57
CA ALA A 116 3.08 -24.52 -8.54
C ALA A 116 2.23 -23.55 -9.39
N MET A 117 2.53 -22.25 -9.33
CA MET A 117 1.84 -21.23 -10.15
C MET A 117 2.17 -21.39 -11.63
N ALA A 118 3.44 -21.64 -11.98
CA ALA A 118 3.90 -21.87 -13.35
C ALA A 118 3.27 -23.14 -13.98
N ALA A 119 3.01 -24.17 -13.17
CA ALA A 119 2.31 -25.37 -13.60
C ALA A 119 0.79 -25.16 -13.73
N HIS A 120 0.22 -24.23 -12.98
CA HIS A 120 -1.22 -23.96 -12.97
C HIS A 120 -1.66 -23.01 -14.10
N ALA A 121 -0.85 -22.01 -14.43
CA ALA A 121 -1.21 -20.94 -15.34
C ALA A 121 -0.30 -20.90 -16.59
N SER A 122 -0.90 -20.65 -17.74
CA SER A 122 -0.17 -20.46 -18.99
C SER A 122 0.68 -19.17 -18.97
N PRO A 123 1.74 -19.06 -19.78
CA PRO A 123 2.51 -17.82 -19.92
C PRO A 123 1.63 -16.59 -20.23
N ALA A 124 0.62 -16.76 -21.08
CA ALA A 124 -0.32 -15.69 -21.43
C ALA A 124 -1.21 -15.28 -20.24
N ALA A 125 -1.64 -16.24 -19.40
CA ALA A 125 -2.40 -15.94 -18.19
C ALA A 125 -1.54 -15.19 -17.16
N LEU A 126 -0.29 -15.61 -16.98
CA LEU A 126 0.66 -14.95 -16.07
C LEU A 126 0.98 -13.52 -16.52
N LEU A 127 1.17 -13.29 -17.82
CA LEU A 127 1.34 -11.95 -18.36
C LEU A 127 0.13 -11.05 -18.08
N ARG A 128 -1.10 -11.55 -18.30
CA ARG A 128 -2.32 -10.81 -17.94
C ARG A 128 -2.40 -10.48 -16.44
N CYS A 129 -1.90 -11.36 -15.57
CA CYS A 129 -1.84 -11.09 -14.13
C CYS A 129 -0.87 -9.94 -13.82
N ILE A 130 0.31 -9.92 -14.46
CA ILE A 130 1.28 -8.82 -14.32
C ILE A 130 0.65 -7.50 -14.81
N GLU A 131 0.01 -7.51 -15.98
CA GLU A 131 -0.67 -6.33 -16.53
C GLU A 131 -1.77 -5.80 -15.60
N ALA A 132 -2.56 -6.68 -15.00
CA ALA A 132 -3.58 -6.30 -14.02
C ALA A 132 -2.99 -5.56 -12.82
N VAL A 133 -1.83 -6.03 -12.32
CA VAL A 133 -1.11 -5.36 -11.23
C VAL A 133 -0.59 -3.99 -11.67
N LEU A 134 0.00 -3.88 -12.87
CA LEU A 134 0.48 -2.60 -13.40
C LEU A 134 -0.65 -1.59 -13.60
N GLN A 135 -1.81 -2.03 -14.09
CA GLN A 135 -3.02 -1.20 -14.21
C GLN A 135 -3.53 -0.74 -12.84
N CYS A 136 -3.48 -1.61 -11.83
CA CYS A 136 -3.81 -1.23 -10.44
C CYS A 136 -2.92 -0.10 -9.95
N ARG A 137 -1.61 -0.18 -10.19
CA ARG A 137 -0.64 0.85 -9.80
C ARG A 137 -0.91 2.18 -10.50
N GLU A 138 -1.23 2.17 -11.79
CA GLU A 138 -1.61 3.37 -12.54
C GLU A 138 -2.92 4.00 -12.00
N ALA A 139 -3.91 3.16 -11.67
CA ALA A 139 -5.15 3.64 -11.04
C ALA A 139 -4.88 4.31 -9.68
N LEU A 140 -3.97 3.77 -8.87
CA LEU A 140 -3.59 4.37 -7.59
C LEU A 140 -2.87 5.72 -7.79
N ALA A 141 -2.03 5.83 -8.83
CA ALA A 141 -1.35 7.08 -9.19
C ALA A 141 -2.34 8.19 -9.62
N THR A 142 -3.47 7.82 -10.22
CA THR A 142 -4.55 8.73 -10.63
C THR A 142 -5.62 8.96 -9.55
N ASN A 143 -5.31 8.68 -8.28
CA ASN A 143 -6.16 8.90 -7.10
C ASN A 143 -7.43 8.04 -7.01
N VAL A 144 -7.46 6.87 -7.65
CA VAL A 144 -8.48 5.86 -7.36
C VAL A 144 -8.34 5.40 -5.90
N LYS A 145 -9.47 5.14 -5.22
CA LYS A 145 -9.45 4.61 -3.86
C LYS A 145 -8.82 3.20 -3.88
N PRO A 146 -7.87 2.90 -2.97
CA PRO A 146 -7.16 1.62 -2.96
C PRO A 146 -8.04 0.38 -3.06
N LYS A 147 -9.11 0.32 -2.27
CA LYS A 147 -10.07 -0.78 -2.31
C LYS A 147 -10.56 -1.09 -3.72
N PHE A 148 -10.99 -0.08 -4.49
CA PHE A 148 -11.55 -0.31 -5.83
C PHE A 148 -10.49 -0.71 -6.85
N ALA A 149 -9.28 -0.13 -6.76
CA ALA A 149 -8.19 -0.50 -7.64
C ALA A 149 -7.77 -1.97 -7.43
N VAL A 150 -7.63 -2.39 -6.17
CA VAL A 150 -7.24 -3.75 -5.81
C VAL A 150 -8.36 -4.76 -6.10
N ASP A 151 -9.63 -4.41 -5.84
CA ASP A 151 -10.78 -5.26 -6.19
C ASP A 151 -10.86 -5.50 -7.71
N ALA A 152 -10.65 -4.46 -8.53
CA ALA A 152 -10.60 -4.58 -9.98
C ALA A 152 -9.45 -5.48 -10.45
N MET A 153 -8.25 -5.29 -9.88
CA MET A 153 -7.07 -6.12 -10.15
C MET A 153 -7.36 -7.60 -9.85
N VAL A 154 -7.91 -7.91 -8.68
CA VAL A 154 -8.24 -9.27 -8.27
C VAL A 154 -9.30 -9.89 -9.19
N GLY A 155 -10.28 -9.10 -9.64
CA GLY A 155 -11.26 -9.53 -10.63
C GLY A 155 -10.61 -9.96 -11.96
N THR A 156 -9.63 -9.18 -12.46
CA THR A 156 -8.89 -9.48 -13.69
C THR A 156 -7.96 -10.69 -13.52
N ILE A 157 -7.20 -10.77 -12.43
CA ILE A 157 -6.33 -11.92 -12.12
C ILE A 157 -7.18 -13.19 -12.03
N GLY A 158 -8.31 -13.14 -11.33
CA GLY A 158 -9.20 -14.29 -11.19
C GLY A 158 -9.74 -14.79 -12.53
N GLN A 159 -10.01 -13.89 -13.49
CA GLN A 159 -10.40 -14.27 -14.84
C GLN A 159 -9.24 -14.91 -15.61
N ALA A 160 -8.05 -14.31 -15.55
CA ALA A 160 -6.87 -14.81 -16.23
C ALA A 160 -6.44 -16.21 -15.76
N LEU A 161 -6.58 -16.52 -14.47
CA LEU A 161 -6.22 -17.84 -13.92
C LEU A 161 -7.29 -18.92 -14.14
N ARG A 162 -8.48 -18.57 -14.64
CA ARG A 162 -9.53 -19.55 -15.02
C ARG A 162 -9.51 -19.91 -16.50
N SER A 163 -8.83 -19.13 -17.34
CA SER A 163 -8.68 -19.34 -18.78
C SER A 163 -7.48 -20.22 -19.09
#